data_AF-A0A1V5K5T4-F1
#
_entry.id   AF-A0A1V5K5T4-F1
#
_cell.length_a   1.000
_cell.length_b   1.000
_cell.length_c   1.000
_cell.angle_alpha   90.00
_cell.angle_beta   90.00
_cell.angle_gamma   90.00
#
_symmetry.space_group_name_H-M   'P 1'
#
loop_
_entity.id
_entity.type
_entity.pdbx_description
1 polymer ?
#
loop_
_entity_poly.entity_id
_entity_poly.type
_entity_poly.pdbx_seq_one_letter_code
_entity_poly.pdbx_strand_id
1 'polypeptide(L)'
;MGTTSNHIDGFFPANLQERRIDPSGWILCKAGDVYAGWYPLQPVEWSEEYELRTLVWNLGTGSTRNDGTMDLRNYRLRSWPLQNGYVIQVGCLSENGSFDAFCRSVVETRPVAVLQPGRVSVDYRTWDGRRMEFAYPDQRKLNGEKVAYEQFKLFDGPFLQAEVDSEMLMMRYGGKTRIYDFKTMTIQ
;
A
#
# COMPACT_ATOMS: atom_id res chain seq x y z
N MET A 1 -20.20 -1.69 15.43
CA MET A 1 -20.68 -1.75 14.04
C MET A 1 -19.47 -1.57 13.14
N GLY A 2 -19.06 -2.62 12.43
CA GLY A 2 -18.03 -2.52 11.40
C GLY A 2 -18.62 -1.95 10.11
N THR A 3 -17.76 -1.40 9.24
CA THR A 3 -18.14 -0.85 7.93
C THR A 3 -18.93 -1.86 7.11
N THR A 4 -20.15 -1.50 6.68
CA THR A 4 -21.10 -2.33 5.91
C THR A 4 -20.83 -2.35 4.40
N SER A 5 -19.71 -1.79 3.96
CA SER A 5 -19.32 -1.72 2.56
C SER A 5 -18.56 -2.97 2.14
N ASN A 6 -19.16 -3.77 1.26
CA ASN A 6 -18.54 -4.96 0.64
C ASN A 6 -17.67 -4.55 -0.57
N HIS A 7 -16.62 -3.75 -0.34
CA HIS A 7 -15.64 -3.41 -1.36
C HIS A 7 -14.29 -3.04 -0.73
N ILE A 8 -13.27 -3.00 -1.57
CA ILE A 8 -11.93 -2.53 -1.22
C ILE A 8 -11.63 -1.27 -2.03
N ASP A 9 -11.19 -0.22 -1.34
CA ASP A 9 -10.86 1.08 -1.95
C ASP A 9 -9.34 1.33 -1.88
N GLY A 10 -8.76 1.71 -3.01
CA GLY A 10 -7.45 2.33 -3.12
C GLY A 10 -7.59 3.83 -3.31
N PHE A 11 -6.80 4.62 -2.58
CA PHE A 11 -6.83 6.08 -2.65
C PHE A 11 -5.64 6.60 -3.45
N PHE A 12 -5.94 7.41 -4.47
CA PHE A 12 -4.94 8.03 -5.34
C PHE A 12 -5.13 9.55 -5.30
N PRO A 13 -4.23 10.30 -4.65
CA PRO A 13 -4.33 11.75 -4.57
C PRO A 13 -4.37 12.42 -5.95
N ALA A 14 -5.18 13.48 -6.12
CA ALA A 14 -5.22 14.22 -7.39
C ALA A 14 -3.93 15.00 -7.67
N ASN A 15 -3.12 15.27 -6.63
CA ASN A 15 -1.84 15.97 -6.74
C ASN A 15 -0.64 15.05 -7.05
N LEU A 16 -0.87 13.79 -7.44
CA LEU A 16 0.18 12.94 -8.01
C LEU A 16 0.78 13.63 -9.23
N GLN A 17 2.12 13.63 -9.35
CA GLN A 17 2.79 14.22 -10.51
C GLN A 17 2.50 13.40 -11.76
N GLU A 18 2.80 12.10 -11.66
CA GLU A 18 2.63 11.01 -12.64
C GLU A 18 1.48 10.06 -12.25
N ARG A 19 0.50 9.76 -13.13
CA ARG A 19 -0.27 8.50 -13.07
C ARG A 19 -0.48 7.93 -14.46
N ARG A 20 0.04 6.71 -14.70
CA ARG A 20 -0.06 5.99 -15.97
C ARG A 20 -0.78 4.65 -15.75
N ILE A 21 -1.86 4.42 -16.50
CA ILE A 21 -2.53 3.12 -16.55
C ILE A 21 -1.94 2.39 -17.75
N ASP A 22 -1.13 1.36 -17.49
CA ASP A 22 -0.44 0.61 -18.53
C ASP A 22 -1.28 -0.59 -19.02
N PRO A 23 -1.24 -0.95 -20.32
CA PRO A 23 -1.95 -2.12 -20.84
C PRO A 23 -1.60 -3.46 -20.16
N SER A 24 -0.45 -3.57 -19.50
CA SER A 24 -0.09 -4.73 -18.66
C SER A 24 -0.99 -4.94 -17.44
N GLY A 25 -1.74 -3.91 -17.04
CA GLY A 25 -2.59 -3.87 -15.84
C GLY A 25 -1.96 -3.12 -14.66
N TRP A 26 -0.70 -2.68 -14.79
CA TRP A 26 -0.05 -1.85 -13.78
C TRP A 26 -0.58 -0.40 -13.79
N ILE A 27 -0.85 0.12 -12.61
CA ILE A 27 -1.09 1.55 -12.36
C ILE A 27 0.19 2.12 -11.79
N LEU A 28 0.86 2.98 -12.54
CA LEU A 28 2.19 3.50 -12.23
C LEU A 28 2.07 4.96 -11.79
N CYS A 29 2.63 5.29 -10.64
CA CYS A 29 2.49 6.59 -10.00
C CYS A 29 3.85 7.19 -9.62
N LYS A 30 3.92 8.53 -9.68
CA LYS A 30 5.09 9.32 -9.26
C LYS A 30 4.69 10.43 -8.31
N ALA A 31 5.43 10.55 -7.21
CA ALA A 31 5.34 11.67 -6.29
C ALA A 31 6.75 12.09 -5.83
N GLY A 32 7.27 13.17 -6.43
CA GLY A 32 8.65 13.60 -6.20
C GLY A 32 9.63 12.53 -6.68
N ASP A 33 10.51 12.10 -5.77
CA ASP A 33 11.52 11.08 -6.02
C ASP A 33 11.03 9.66 -5.73
N VAL A 34 9.75 9.47 -5.36
CA VAL A 34 9.17 8.16 -5.05
C VAL A 34 8.26 7.70 -6.19
N TYR A 35 8.43 6.43 -6.56
CA TYR A 35 7.66 5.75 -7.60
C TYR A 35 6.90 4.58 -7.00
N ALA A 36 5.69 4.32 -7.50
CA ALA A 36 4.88 3.19 -7.10
C ALA A 36 4.22 2.54 -8.31
N GLY A 37 4.30 1.21 -8.39
CA GLY A 37 3.52 0.38 -9.30
C GLY A 37 2.50 -0.38 -8.49
N TRP A 38 1.23 -0.29 -8.88
CA TRP A 38 0.10 -0.92 -8.20
C TRP A 38 -0.61 -1.86 -9.17
N TYR A 39 -0.73 -3.14 -8.80
CA TYR A 39 -1.39 -4.17 -9.60
C TYR A 39 -2.63 -4.73 -8.88
N PRO A 40 -3.85 -4.43 -9.34
CA PRO A 40 -5.07 -5.09 -8.88
C PRO A 40 -5.11 -6.56 -9.30
N LEU A 41 -5.39 -7.46 -8.35
CA LEU A 41 -5.58 -8.89 -8.65
C LEU A 41 -7.02 -9.23 -9.03
N GLN A 42 -7.93 -8.27 -8.93
CA GLN A 42 -9.34 -8.36 -9.34
C GLN A 42 -9.73 -7.10 -10.15
N PRO A 43 -10.85 -7.14 -10.89
CA PRO A 43 -11.37 -5.98 -11.61
C PRO A 43 -11.63 -4.78 -10.70
N VAL A 44 -11.31 -3.60 -11.21
CA VAL A 44 -11.41 -2.32 -10.48
C VAL A 44 -12.13 -1.26 -11.31
N GLU A 45 -12.75 -0.32 -10.61
CA GLU A 45 -13.46 0.83 -11.17
C GLU A 45 -12.87 2.12 -10.61
N TRP A 46 -12.69 3.12 -11.47
CA TRP A 46 -12.27 4.45 -11.04
C TRP A 46 -13.48 5.33 -10.74
N SER A 47 -13.40 6.09 -9.66
CA SER A 47 -14.31 7.21 -9.40
C SER A 47 -13.53 8.44 -8.97
N GLU A 48 -14.02 9.60 -9.35
CA GLU A 48 -13.46 10.90 -8.96
C GLU A 48 -14.09 11.40 -7.66
N GLU A 49 -13.28 11.99 -6.79
CA GLU A 49 -13.72 12.65 -5.57
C GLU A 49 -13.32 14.11 -5.60
N TYR A 50 -14.28 14.99 -5.33
CA TYR A 50 -14.08 16.43 -5.39
C TYR A 50 -14.13 17.06 -3.99
N GLU A 51 -13.38 18.15 -3.80
CA GLU A 51 -13.37 18.94 -2.57
C GLU A 51 -14.73 19.57 -2.31
N LEU A 52 -15.35 19.21 -1.19
CA LEU A 52 -16.62 19.78 -0.76
C LEU A 52 -16.44 21.21 -0.27
N ARG A 53 -17.08 22.20 -0.93
CA ARG A 53 -17.16 23.57 -0.41
C ARG A 53 -17.98 23.68 0.89
N THR A 54 -18.91 22.74 1.12
CA THR A 54 -19.68 22.60 2.36
C THR A 54 -19.79 21.12 2.73
N LEU A 55 -19.65 20.76 4.02
CA LEU A 55 -19.68 19.38 4.56
C LEU A 55 -21.06 18.69 4.45
N VAL A 56 -21.83 18.91 3.38
CA VAL A 56 -23.15 18.28 3.20
C VAL A 56 -22.94 16.89 2.60
N TRP A 57 -22.93 15.90 3.47
CA TRP A 57 -22.87 14.48 3.11
C TRP A 57 -24.14 14.05 2.36
N ASN A 58 -24.02 13.53 1.14
CA ASN A 58 -25.16 13.04 0.37
C ASN A 58 -25.33 11.52 0.57
N LEU A 59 -26.27 11.13 1.42
CA LEU A 59 -26.50 9.75 1.90
C LEU A 59 -27.01 8.77 0.81
N GLY A 60 -27.40 9.24 -0.37
CA GLY A 60 -28.02 8.42 -1.41
C GLY A 60 -27.07 7.85 -2.47
N THR A 61 -25.94 8.51 -2.76
CA THR A 61 -25.03 8.13 -3.86
C THR A 61 -23.56 8.03 -3.46
N GLY A 62 -23.17 8.51 -2.27
CA GLY A 62 -21.76 8.52 -1.85
C GLY A 62 -20.84 9.30 -2.80
N SER A 63 -21.39 10.24 -3.58
CA SER A 63 -20.62 11.07 -4.51
C SER A 63 -21.01 12.54 -4.39
N THR A 64 -20.01 13.40 -4.56
CA THR A 64 -20.16 14.84 -4.66
C THR A 64 -20.37 15.15 -6.14
N ARG A 65 -21.61 15.43 -6.52
CA ARG A 65 -21.93 15.75 -7.92
C ARG A 65 -21.17 17.04 -8.27
N ASN A 66 -20.13 16.95 -9.10
CA ASN A 66 -19.36 18.12 -9.52
C ASN A 66 -20.24 18.98 -10.44
N ASP A 67 -20.57 20.19 -9.99
CA ASP A 67 -21.30 21.20 -10.76
C ASP A 67 -20.37 22.03 -11.68
N GLY A 68 -19.11 21.62 -11.80
CA GLY A 68 -18.06 22.30 -12.54
C GLY A 68 -17.27 23.31 -11.70
N THR A 69 -17.61 23.50 -10.42
CA THR A 69 -16.98 24.50 -9.54
C THR A 69 -16.08 23.92 -8.44
N MET A 70 -16.00 22.59 -8.37
CA MET A 70 -15.28 21.86 -7.32
C MET A 70 -13.92 21.40 -7.83
N ASP A 71 -12.88 21.59 -7.01
CA ASP A 71 -11.56 21.07 -7.28
C ASP A 71 -11.53 19.55 -7.09
N LEU A 72 -10.83 18.84 -7.98
CA LEU A 72 -10.62 17.42 -7.82
C LEU A 72 -9.67 17.16 -6.64
N ARG A 73 -10.10 16.32 -5.71
CA ARG A 73 -9.36 15.98 -4.49
C ARG A 73 -8.56 14.69 -4.65
N ASN A 74 -9.27 13.62 -4.99
CA ASN A 74 -8.72 12.28 -5.11
C ASN A 74 -9.37 11.55 -6.28
N TYR A 75 -8.73 10.45 -6.64
CA TYR A 75 -9.36 9.36 -7.33
C TYR A 75 -9.45 8.18 -6.38
N ARG A 76 -10.57 7.47 -6.47
CA ARG A 76 -10.80 6.23 -5.74
C ARG A 76 -10.84 5.07 -6.71
N LEU A 77 -10.02 4.07 -6.43
CA LEU A 77 -9.98 2.81 -7.15
C LEU A 77 -10.76 1.78 -6.35
N ARG A 78 -11.92 1.38 -6.83
CA ARG A 78 -12.82 0.47 -6.12
C ARG A 78 -12.78 -0.93 -6.70
N SER A 79 -12.75 -1.93 -5.83
CA SER A 79 -12.90 -3.35 -6.19
C SER A 79 -14.01 -3.99 -5.37
N TRP A 80 -14.95 -4.65 -6.02
CA TRP A 80 -16.10 -5.30 -5.39
C TRP A 80 -15.86 -6.75 -4.91
N PRO A 81 -15.02 -7.57 -5.58
CA PRO A 81 -14.72 -8.92 -5.08
C PRO A 81 -14.06 -8.89 -3.69
N LEU A 82 -14.55 -9.73 -2.78
CA LEU A 82 -14.05 -9.81 -1.39
C LEU A 82 -12.82 -10.72 -1.26
N GLN A 83 -12.67 -11.73 -2.13
CA GLN A 83 -11.42 -12.47 -2.28
C GLN A 83 -10.52 -11.73 -3.26
N ASN A 84 -9.62 -10.92 -2.72
CA ASN A 84 -8.91 -9.92 -3.48
C ASN A 84 -7.56 -9.57 -2.85
N GLY A 85 -6.73 -8.87 -3.59
CA GLY A 85 -5.45 -8.34 -3.13
C GLY A 85 -4.84 -7.40 -4.17
N TYR A 86 -3.75 -6.76 -3.76
CA TYR A 86 -2.96 -5.90 -4.61
C TYR A 86 -1.50 -6.27 -4.46
N VAL A 87 -0.75 -6.17 -5.55
CA VAL A 87 0.72 -6.20 -5.51
C VAL A 87 1.22 -4.79 -5.73
N ILE A 88 2.09 -4.32 -4.83
CA ILE A 88 2.66 -2.99 -4.89
C ILE A 88 4.17 -3.13 -4.98
N GLN A 89 4.77 -2.51 -6.00
CA GLN A 89 6.21 -2.28 -6.06
C GLN A 89 6.50 -0.81 -5.80
N VAL A 90 7.44 -0.55 -4.91
CA VAL A 90 7.91 0.80 -4.62
C VAL A 90 9.33 0.92 -5.13
N GLY A 91 9.65 2.07 -5.68
CA GLY A 91 10.99 2.43 -6.12
C GLY A 91 11.22 3.93 -5.89
N CYS A 92 12.38 4.42 -6.28
CA CYS A 92 12.72 5.83 -6.15
C CYS A 92 13.77 6.28 -7.16
N LEU A 93 14.02 7.58 -7.22
CA LEU A 93 15.03 8.16 -8.11
C LEU A 93 16.42 7.55 -7.90
N SER A 94 16.85 7.36 -6.65
CA SER A 94 18.19 6.83 -6.35
C SER A 94 18.33 5.33 -6.67
N GLU A 95 17.24 4.57 -6.64
CA GLU A 95 17.24 3.13 -6.94
C GLU A 95 17.04 2.85 -8.44
N ASN A 96 16.15 3.61 -9.10
CA ASN A 96 15.72 3.32 -10.47
C ASN A 96 16.23 4.33 -11.51
N GLY A 97 16.82 5.44 -11.08
CA GLY A 97 17.34 6.51 -11.95
C GLY A 97 16.28 7.41 -12.58
N SER A 98 15.13 6.87 -13.01
CA SER A 98 14.00 7.67 -13.49
C SER A 98 12.67 6.93 -13.36
N PHE A 99 11.57 7.68 -13.41
CA PHE A 99 10.22 7.11 -13.39
C PHE A 99 9.95 6.22 -14.61
N ASP A 100 10.41 6.60 -15.80
CA ASP A 100 10.25 5.76 -17.00
C ASP A 100 11.09 4.47 -16.92
N ALA A 101 12.28 4.52 -16.33
CA ALA A 101 13.09 3.32 -16.10
C ALA A 101 12.38 2.36 -15.12
N PHE A 102 11.85 2.89 -14.02
CA PHE A 102 11.00 2.12 -13.09
C PHE A 102 9.79 1.50 -13.81
N CYS A 103 9.05 2.31 -14.58
CA CYS A 103 7.88 1.84 -15.32
C CYS A 103 8.22 0.66 -16.24
N ARG A 104 9.28 0.78 -17.06
CA ARG A 104 9.71 -0.29 -17.97
C ARG A 104 10.01 -1.59 -17.24
N SER A 105 10.75 -1.53 -16.13
CA SER A 105 11.09 -2.74 -15.38
C SER A 105 9.87 -3.36 -14.68
N VAL A 106 8.91 -2.55 -14.23
CA VAL A 106 7.71 -3.06 -13.54
C VAL A 106 6.73 -3.72 -14.52
N VAL A 107 6.50 -3.13 -15.70
CA VAL A 107 5.51 -3.68 -16.67
C VAL A 107 5.93 -5.02 -17.27
N GLU A 108 7.23 -5.37 -17.20
CA GLU A 108 7.75 -6.68 -17.56
C GLU A 108 7.40 -7.78 -16.53
N THR A 109 6.95 -7.39 -15.34
CA THR A 109 6.56 -8.32 -14.27
C THR A 109 5.04 -8.49 -14.23
N ARG A 110 4.58 -9.67 -13.80
CA ARG A 110 3.15 -9.95 -13.65
C ARG A 110 2.89 -10.90 -12.49
N PRO A 111 2.09 -10.50 -11.49
CA PRO A 111 1.64 -11.41 -10.44
C PRO A 111 0.75 -12.52 -11.00
N VAL A 112 0.90 -13.72 -10.43
CA VAL A 112 0.00 -14.86 -10.68
C VAL A 112 -0.72 -15.16 -9.38
N ALA A 113 -2.04 -15.01 -9.37
CA ALA A 113 -2.85 -15.19 -8.17
C ALA A 113 -3.92 -16.27 -8.33
N VAL A 114 -4.20 -16.96 -7.22
CA VAL A 114 -5.41 -17.78 -7.03
C VAL A 114 -6.22 -17.09 -5.96
N LEU A 115 -7.46 -16.71 -6.26
CA LEU A 115 -8.34 -15.94 -5.36
C LEU A 115 -9.64 -16.68 -5.07
N GLN A 116 -9.54 -17.96 -4.73
CA GLN A 116 -10.69 -18.79 -4.37
C GLN A 116 -10.89 -18.80 -2.85
N PRO A 117 -12.14 -18.91 -2.35
CA PRO A 117 -12.39 -19.10 -0.92
C PRO A 117 -11.56 -20.26 -0.34
N GLY A 118 -10.83 -20.02 0.75
CA GLY A 118 -9.95 -21.01 1.38
C GLY A 118 -8.65 -21.31 0.64
N ARG A 119 -8.41 -20.70 -0.53
CA ARG A 119 -7.22 -20.92 -1.36
C ARG A 119 -6.80 -19.61 -2.02
N VAL A 120 -6.40 -18.64 -1.20
CA VAL A 120 -5.85 -17.37 -1.66
C VAL A 120 -4.33 -17.46 -1.68
N SER A 121 -3.73 -17.27 -2.86
CA SER A 121 -2.28 -17.25 -3.02
C SER A 121 -1.82 -16.34 -4.14
N VAL A 122 -0.58 -15.85 -4.06
CA VAL A 122 0.10 -15.03 -5.07
C VAL A 122 1.54 -15.52 -5.22
N ASP A 123 1.96 -15.79 -6.45
CA ASP A 123 3.37 -15.93 -6.84
C ASP A 123 3.75 -14.69 -7.65
N TYR A 124 4.86 -14.08 -7.27
CA TYR A 124 5.30 -12.85 -7.90
C TYR A 124 6.82 -12.77 -7.98
N ARG A 125 7.33 -12.34 -9.14
CA ARG A 125 8.73 -11.97 -9.30
C ARG A 125 8.85 -10.45 -9.43
N THR A 126 9.60 -9.84 -8.52
CA THR A 126 9.84 -8.38 -8.51
C THR A 126 10.70 -7.95 -9.70
N TRP A 127 10.75 -6.64 -9.96
CA TRP A 127 11.54 -6.11 -11.07
C TRP A 127 13.05 -6.35 -10.89
N ASP A 128 13.51 -6.51 -9.64
CA ASP A 128 14.89 -6.83 -9.31
C ASP A 128 15.15 -8.34 -9.13
N GLY A 129 14.17 -9.18 -9.48
CA GLY A 129 14.33 -10.62 -9.62
C GLY A 129 14.08 -11.45 -8.37
N ARG A 130 13.72 -10.85 -7.23
CA ARG A 130 13.29 -11.59 -6.03
C ARG A 130 11.95 -12.28 -6.28
N ARG A 131 11.79 -13.50 -5.77
CA ARG A 131 10.52 -14.24 -5.84
C ARG A 131 9.79 -14.13 -4.51
N MET A 132 8.57 -13.62 -4.55
CA MET A 132 7.66 -13.51 -3.42
C MET A 132 6.53 -14.51 -3.60
N GLU A 133 6.31 -15.35 -2.60
CA GLU A 133 5.19 -16.28 -2.57
C GLU A 133 4.36 -15.97 -1.33
N PHE A 134 3.06 -15.83 -1.51
CA PHE A 134 2.10 -15.59 -0.45
C PHE A 134 0.96 -16.60 -0.58
N ALA A 135 0.55 -17.21 0.52
CA ALA A 135 -0.69 -17.96 0.64
C ALA A 135 -1.32 -17.68 2.01
N TYR A 136 -2.59 -17.30 1.98
CA TYR A 136 -3.36 -16.99 3.17
C TYR A 136 -3.83 -18.29 3.86
N PRO A 137 -3.79 -18.39 5.20
CA PRO A 137 -3.34 -17.33 6.13
C PRO A 137 -1.82 -17.25 6.34
N ASP A 138 -1.07 -18.36 6.24
CA ASP A 138 0.18 -18.48 7.01
C ASP A 138 1.47 -18.73 6.22
N GLN A 139 1.43 -18.77 4.89
CA GLN A 139 2.65 -19.07 4.12
C GLN A 139 3.12 -17.84 3.36
N ARG A 140 4.28 -17.33 3.76
CA ARG A 140 4.96 -16.23 3.07
C ARG A 140 6.41 -16.62 2.88
N LYS A 141 6.88 -16.58 1.64
CA LYS A 141 8.25 -16.91 1.28
C LYS A 141 8.88 -15.80 0.48
N LEU A 142 10.17 -15.59 0.71
CA LEU A 142 11.03 -14.75 -0.09
C LEU A 142 12.17 -15.62 -0.62
N ASN A 143 12.30 -15.68 -1.94
CA ASN A 143 13.27 -16.53 -2.63
C ASN A 143 13.20 -18.01 -2.21
N GLY A 144 11.99 -18.51 -1.94
CA GLY A 144 11.74 -19.89 -1.50
C GLY A 144 11.89 -20.13 0.00
N GLU A 145 12.48 -19.20 0.75
CA GLU A 145 12.64 -19.30 2.21
C GLU A 145 11.44 -18.70 2.94
N LYS A 146 10.97 -19.36 3.99
CA LYS A 146 9.88 -18.83 4.83
C LYS A 146 10.33 -17.53 5.49
N VAL A 147 9.49 -16.50 5.42
CA VAL A 147 9.74 -15.24 6.15
C VAL A 147 9.61 -15.50 7.66
N ALA A 148 10.70 -15.27 8.39
CA ALA A 148 10.77 -15.46 9.84
C ALA A 148 10.29 -14.21 10.59
N TYR A 149 8.96 -14.04 10.67
CA TYR A 149 8.34 -12.89 11.35
C TYR A 149 8.71 -12.80 12.83
N GLU A 150 9.08 -13.91 13.45
CA GLU A 150 9.53 -13.97 14.84
C GLU A 150 10.83 -13.19 15.08
N GLN A 151 11.58 -12.88 14.01
CA GLN A 151 12.79 -12.06 14.08
C GLN A 151 12.49 -10.57 13.92
N PHE A 152 11.27 -10.18 13.53
CA PHE A 152 10.92 -8.79 13.31
C PHE A 152 10.48 -8.13 14.60
N LYS A 153 11.00 -6.93 14.84
CA LYS A 153 10.57 -6.07 15.93
C LYS A 153 9.24 -5.40 15.57
N LEU A 154 8.51 -4.92 16.58
CA LEU A 154 7.33 -4.08 16.38
C LEU A 154 7.69 -2.75 15.69
N PHE A 155 8.81 -2.16 16.11
CA PHE A 155 9.45 -1.04 15.42
C PHE A 155 10.94 -1.35 15.26
N ASP A 156 11.49 -1.15 14.06
CA ASP A 156 12.92 -1.32 13.80
C ASP A 156 13.47 -0.22 12.88
N GLY A 157 13.29 1.03 13.30
CA GLY A 157 13.83 2.20 12.64
C GLY A 157 15.07 2.76 13.34
N PRO A 158 15.86 3.60 12.65
CA PRO A 158 17.03 4.26 13.25
C PRO A 158 16.66 5.18 14.44
N PHE A 159 15.41 5.66 14.48
CA PHE A 159 14.92 6.60 15.49
C PHE A 159 13.94 5.97 16.49
N LEU A 160 13.39 4.79 16.19
CA LEU A 160 12.34 4.15 16.96
C LEU A 160 12.50 2.63 16.92
N GLN A 161 12.69 2.00 18.08
CA GLN A 161 12.81 0.55 18.21
C GLN A 161 11.91 0.02 19.33
N ALA A 162 11.29 -1.14 19.11
CA ALA A 162 10.51 -1.87 20.12
C ALA A 162 10.38 -3.34 19.72
N GLU A 163 10.69 -4.28 20.61
CA GLU A 163 10.38 -5.69 20.37
C GLU A 163 8.87 -5.93 20.48
N VAL A 164 8.36 -6.93 19.75
CA VAL A 164 6.95 -7.35 19.86
C VAL A 164 6.65 -7.72 21.31
N ASP A 165 5.53 -7.22 21.82
CA ASP A 165 5.03 -7.44 23.20
C ASP A 165 6.01 -7.05 24.33
N SER A 166 7.06 -6.28 24.04
CA SER A 166 8.00 -5.86 25.09
C SER A 166 7.44 -4.85 26.07
N GLU A 167 6.39 -4.12 25.70
CA GLU A 167 5.89 -2.96 26.44
C GLU A 167 6.99 -1.87 26.62
N MET A 168 8.03 -1.91 25.76
CA MET A 168 9.16 -1.00 25.78
C MET A 168 9.27 -0.26 24.45
N LEU A 169 9.55 1.04 24.51
CA LEU A 169 9.78 1.86 23.31
C LEU A 169 11.06 2.68 23.47
N MET A 170 12.03 2.42 22.59
CA MET A 170 13.27 3.17 22.51
C MET A 170 13.18 4.22 21.40
N MET A 171 13.40 5.48 21.76
CA MET A 171 13.50 6.59 20.82
C MET A 171 14.92 7.14 20.80
N ARG A 172 15.48 7.36 19.61
CA ARG A 172 16.80 7.97 19.42
C ARG A 172 16.67 9.21 18.56
N TYR A 173 17.22 10.33 19.00
CA TYR A 173 17.26 11.56 18.21
C TYR A 173 18.40 12.48 18.68
N GLY A 174 19.22 12.97 17.74
CA GLY A 174 20.29 13.94 18.04
C GLY A 174 21.26 13.48 19.13
N GLY A 175 21.65 12.19 19.13
CA GLY A 175 22.55 11.60 20.13
C GLY A 175 21.91 11.32 21.50
N LYS A 176 20.63 11.66 21.69
CA LYS A 176 19.86 11.32 22.90
C LYS A 176 19.10 10.03 22.69
N THR A 177 18.97 9.26 23.76
CA THR A 177 18.09 8.07 23.81
C THR A 177 17.06 8.28 24.92
N ARG A 178 15.81 7.91 24.65
CA ARG A 178 14.74 7.81 25.63
C ARG A 178 14.14 6.42 25.58
N ILE A 179 13.93 5.81 26.73
CA ILE A 179 13.29 4.51 26.85
C ILE A 179 12.02 4.68 27.68
N TYR A 180 10.87 4.37 27.08
CA TYR A 180 9.59 4.30 27.75
C TYR A 180 9.34 2.86 28.16
N ASP A 181 9.10 2.65 29.45
CA ASP A 181 8.62 1.38 30.00
C ASP A 181 7.14 1.54 30.35
N PHE A 182 6.27 0.97 29.54
CA PHE A 182 4.82 1.05 29.72
C PHE A 182 4.31 0.10 30.82
N LYS A 183 5.10 -0.89 31.23
CA LYS A 183 4.75 -1.78 32.32
C LYS A 183 4.89 -1.08 33.68
N THR A 184 5.94 -0.27 33.82
CA THR A 184 6.20 0.50 35.05
C THR A 184 5.79 1.96 34.96
N MET A 185 5.37 2.43 33.78
CA MET A 185 5.05 3.83 33.49
C MET A 185 6.23 4.77 33.77
N THR A 186 7.44 4.35 33.39
CA THR A 186 8.67 5.12 33.63
C THR A 186 9.35 5.54 32.33
N ILE A 187 10.21 6.56 32.44
CA ILE A 187 11.01 7.12 31.34
C ILE A 187 12.47 7.18 31.79
N GLN A 188 13.37 6.64 30.97
CA GLN A 188 14.83 6.67 31.16
C GLN A 188 15.47 7.49 30.04
#